data_AF-A0A1V1T014-F1
#
_entry.id   AF-A0A1V1T014-F1
#
_cell.length_a   1.000
_cell.length_b   1.000
_cell.length_c   1.000
_cell.angle_alpha   90.00
_cell.angle_beta   90.00
_cell.angle_gamma   90.00
#
_symmetry.space_group_name_H-M   'P 1'
#
loop_
_entity.id
_entity.type
_entity.pdbx_description
1 polymer ?
#
loop_
_entity_poly.entity_id
_entity_poly.type
_entity_poly.pdbx_seq_one_letter_code
_entity_poly.pdbx_strand_id
1 'polypeptide(L)'
;MNRPQTSPASEESDYENHVGTRSHNRRLSGNSMAKLDTLDEALQEDRNGHFHGGASEFAFMQLAKQRLASLPAVSIDFSDHPLPHAKSLAPILPPKHITDQLITRYFDFGLSASRLVHQPSLISIVERIYKGEDCKPDDLALAYMVLALGSHYSRHTDPFSGFSASVRFYNIAHTQLNEAPNLVTLATSQTRLLIIHYLLNHARMHEAWSVFGIVIRHIQALGLHRRSRSADANHIRYEYRKRLFWCVYINDRILSSMFGRPLALHDDDIDQEECALANDEDIEESKCQLTEDGVFCSSAALIHYARVARILGQILRAFYAASARLQGISQLRTSASLFEMALQEWQNNLPPYLNYIVLPRSAVSITAQRQMCTLKLMFAHASLLLYRPFILHAINRTAEQTSSRQWIKRCHDKAIEAAITVVSECSYLTQRGLFSRKFWLVTYMQFASIGTLLMYSYLWPEDTSVRKTAEEAMDSFPIGIGGDPVGQRYLATLKELRELTVGAQDGSYIGQSLFDAPTELGIESVSSDNVDKGPWTNFFFDSSLGATYVGRPWCLRWPPTMPKQALGGGTKAD
;
A
#
# COMPACT_ATOMS: atom_id res chain seq x y z
N MET A 1 4.60 -78.27 -6.49
CA MET A 1 5.97 -78.29 -5.93
C MET A 1 6.44 -76.86 -5.74
N ASN A 2 6.91 -76.59 -4.52
CA ASN A 2 7.88 -75.57 -4.09
C ASN A 2 7.50 -74.07 -4.07
N ARG A 3 7.27 -73.57 -2.84
CA ARG A 3 8.11 -72.52 -2.21
C ARG A 3 9.37 -73.19 -1.61
N PRO A 4 10.50 -72.51 -1.25
CA PRO A 4 10.59 -71.16 -0.64
C PRO A 4 11.86 -70.31 -0.96
N GLN A 5 11.93 -69.19 -0.23
CA GLN A 5 12.94 -68.13 0.00
C GLN A 5 14.44 -68.46 -0.09
N THR A 6 15.26 -67.46 -0.46
CA THR A 6 16.52 -67.04 0.23
C THR A 6 16.98 -65.63 -0.20
N SER A 7 17.54 -64.87 0.75
CA SER A 7 18.27 -63.59 0.58
C SER A 7 19.62 -63.76 -0.14
N PRO A 8 20.37 -62.67 -0.44
CA PRO A 8 21.37 -62.18 0.54
C PRO A 8 21.59 -60.65 0.58
N ALA A 9 22.25 -60.22 1.67
CA ALA A 9 23.00 -58.98 1.85
C ALA A 9 24.22 -58.95 0.88
N SER A 10 25.02 -57.90 0.65
CA SER A 10 25.38 -56.63 1.31
C SER A 10 26.32 -55.92 0.33
N GLU A 11 26.25 -54.60 0.16
CA GLU A 11 27.43 -53.77 -0.17
C GLU A 11 27.11 -52.28 0.06
N GLU A 12 27.88 -51.69 0.98
CA GLU A 12 27.90 -50.26 1.31
C GLU A 12 28.50 -49.44 0.17
N SER A 13 27.94 -48.27 -0.12
CA SER A 13 28.73 -47.12 -0.58
C SER A 13 28.02 -45.80 -0.24
N ASP A 14 28.72 -44.99 0.54
CA ASP A 14 28.38 -43.61 0.90
C ASP A 14 28.25 -42.72 -0.35
N TYR A 15 27.16 -41.97 -0.43
CA TYR A 15 27.03 -40.82 -1.35
C TYR A 15 26.89 -39.55 -0.52
N GLU A 16 28.02 -38.85 -0.36
CA GLU A 16 28.06 -37.46 0.10
C GLU A 16 27.50 -36.51 -0.97
N ASN A 17 26.67 -35.56 -0.51
CA ASN A 17 26.07 -34.49 -1.30
C ASN A 17 27.09 -33.40 -1.63
N HIS A 18 27.35 -33.18 -2.93
CA HIS A 18 27.94 -31.93 -3.42
C HIS A 18 26.92 -31.14 -4.25
N VAL A 19 26.25 -30.17 -3.62
CA VAL A 19 25.55 -29.09 -4.32
C VAL A 19 26.52 -27.93 -4.49
N GLY A 20 27.15 -27.85 -5.66
CA GLY A 20 27.99 -26.73 -6.07
C GLY A 20 27.18 -25.64 -6.78
N THR A 21 27.04 -24.48 -6.14
CA THR A 21 26.53 -23.23 -6.74
C THR A 21 27.52 -22.70 -7.79
N ARG A 22 27.23 -22.89 -9.08
CA ARG A 22 27.96 -22.25 -10.18
C ARG A 22 27.33 -20.89 -10.51
N SER A 23 27.93 -19.80 -10.03
CA SER A 23 27.71 -18.47 -10.61
C SER A 23 28.50 -18.35 -11.92
N HIS A 24 27.81 -18.04 -13.01
CA HIS A 24 28.46 -17.77 -14.30
C HIS A 24 28.74 -16.26 -14.44
N ASN A 25 29.91 -15.83 -13.96
CA ASN A 25 30.49 -14.55 -14.35
C ASN A 25 31.23 -14.74 -15.68
N ARG A 26 30.59 -14.42 -16.82
CA ARG A 26 31.30 -14.26 -18.10
C ARG A 26 32.11 -12.98 -18.08
N ARG A 27 33.44 -13.11 -17.94
CA ARG A 27 34.40 -12.05 -18.27
C ARG A 27 34.37 -11.80 -19.78
N LEU A 28 33.87 -10.64 -20.20
CA LEU A 28 34.14 -10.09 -21.52
C LEU A 28 35.39 -9.20 -21.42
N SER A 29 36.43 -9.59 -22.15
CA SER A 29 37.68 -8.84 -22.27
C SER A 29 37.53 -7.67 -23.25
N GLY A 30 37.98 -6.49 -22.82
CA GLY A 30 38.63 -5.47 -23.65
C GLY A 30 37.88 -4.94 -24.88
N ASN A 31 37.17 -3.81 -24.71
CA ASN A 31 37.42 -2.65 -25.56
C ASN A 31 36.90 -1.35 -24.90
N SER A 32 37.75 -0.33 -24.94
CA SER A 32 37.51 1.03 -24.45
C SER A 32 36.38 1.69 -25.23
N MET A 33 35.17 1.66 -24.68
CA MET A 33 34.04 2.50 -25.08
C MET A 33 33.60 3.25 -23.83
N ALA A 34 33.50 4.58 -23.94
CA ALA A 34 33.14 5.48 -22.86
C ALA A 34 32.00 4.89 -22.00
N LYS A 35 32.26 4.69 -20.69
CA LYS A 35 31.23 4.32 -19.72
C LYS A 35 30.12 5.36 -19.80
N LEU A 36 28.99 4.99 -20.36
CA LEU A 36 27.75 5.71 -20.14
C LEU A 36 27.44 5.53 -18.65
N ASP A 37 27.50 6.61 -17.87
CA ASP A 37 27.17 6.65 -16.44
C ASP A 37 25.66 6.40 -16.24
N THR A 38 25.22 5.18 -16.48
CA THR A 38 23.84 4.73 -16.19
C THR A 38 23.75 4.23 -14.75
N LEU A 39 22.64 4.54 -14.07
CA LEU A 39 22.21 3.99 -12.78
C LEU A 39 22.01 2.45 -12.89
N ASP A 40 23.08 1.69 -13.03
CA ASP A 40 23.01 0.22 -13.04
C ASP A 40 22.99 -0.27 -11.59
N GLU A 41 21.84 -0.11 -10.93
CA GLU A 41 21.59 -0.74 -9.64
C GLU A 41 21.54 -2.26 -9.86
N ALA A 42 22.37 -3.00 -9.12
CA ALA A 42 22.35 -4.45 -9.15
C ALA A 42 20.92 -4.97 -8.88
N LEU A 43 20.51 -6.01 -9.59
CA LEU A 43 19.24 -6.68 -9.36
C LEU A 43 19.17 -7.10 -7.89
N GLN A 44 18.18 -6.59 -7.15
CA GLN A 44 17.98 -6.95 -5.76
C GLN A 44 17.00 -8.11 -5.71
N GLU A 45 17.49 -9.26 -5.27
CA GLU A 45 16.71 -10.50 -5.17
C GLU A 45 16.56 -10.90 -3.71
N ASP A 46 15.40 -11.48 -3.37
CA ASP A 46 15.23 -12.16 -2.09
C ASP A 46 15.98 -13.50 -2.08
N ARG A 47 15.93 -14.21 -0.94
CA ARG A 47 16.58 -15.53 -0.80
C ARG A 47 16.07 -16.61 -1.76
N ASN A 48 14.93 -16.39 -2.40
CA ASN A 48 14.31 -17.30 -3.35
C ASN A 48 14.54 -16.86 -4.82
N GLY A 49 15.30 -15.79 -5.06
CA GLY A 49 15.55 -15.24 -6.40
C GLY A 49 14.45 -14.32 -6.92
N HIS A 50 13.52 -13.86 -6.09
CA HIS A 50 12.48 -12.93 -6.53
C HIS A 50 13.00 -11.51 -6.63
N PHE A 51 12.71 -10.86 -7.76
CA PHE A 51 13.07 -9.47 -7.99
C PHE A 51 12.30 -8.49 -7.09
N HIS A 52 13.04 -7.52 -6.56
CA HIS A 52 12.58 -6.33 -5.87
C HIS A 52 13.19 -5.07 -6.51
N GLY A 53 12.35 -4.16 -6.99
CA GLY A 53 12.84 -2.92 -7.64
C GLY A 53 13.04 -1.77 -6.68
N GLY A 54 13.65 -0.68 -7.17
CA GLY A 54 14.11 0.46 -6.37
C GLY A 54 13.03 1.22 -5.57
N ALA A 55 11.74 1.04 -5.89
CA ALA A 55 10.63 1.58 -5.09
C ALA A 55 10.35 0.76 -3.82
N SER A 56 10.73 -0.53 -3.80
CA SER A 56 10.58 -1.35 -2.59
C SER A 56 11.50 -0.86 -1.49
N GLU A 57 11.05 -1.00 -0.24
CA GLU A 57 11.91 -0.71 0.92
C GLU A 57 13.09 -1.67 1.00
N PHE A 58 12.85 -2.95 0.65
CA PHE A 58 13.89 -3.97 0.59
C PHE A 58 15.07 -3.53 -0.29
N ALA A 59 14.80 -3.19 -1.55
CA ALA A 59 15.84 -2.78 -2.48
C ALA A 59 16.52 -1.47 -2.05
N PHE A 60 15.76 -0.53 -1.49
CA PHE A 60 16.31 0.73 -0.99
C PHE A 60 17.33 0.52 0.14
N MET A 61 16.96 -0.24 1.18
CA MET A 61 17.86 -0.52 2.30
C MET A 61 19.10 -1.28 1.82
N GLN A 62 18.92 -2.25 0.93
CA GLN A 62 20.00 -3.07 0.40
C GLN A 62 20.98 -2.26 -0.45
N LEU A 63 20.47 -1.40 -1.34
CA LEU A 63 21.30 -0.52 -2.15
C LEU A 63 22.06 0.48 -1.27
N ALA A 64 21.39 1.06 -0.28
CA ALA A 64 22.02 2.00 0.63
C ALA A 64 23.16 1.32 1.42
N LYS A 65 22.95 0.08 1.92
CA LYS A 65 24.00 -0.73 2.56
C LYS A 65 25.19 -1.01 1.65
N GLN A 66 24.92 -1.49 0.43
CA GLN A 66 25.96 -1.81 -0.56
C GLN A 66 26.83 -0.60 -0.87
N ARG A 67 26.22 0.59 -1.03
CA ARG A 67 26.94 1.81 -1.39
C ARG A 67 27.75 2.42 -0.25
N LEU A 68 27.32 2.26 1.00
CA LEU A 68 27.92 2.99 2.10
C LEU A 68 29.09 2.29 2.77
N ALA A 69 29.09 0.96 2.82
CA ALA A 69 30.11 0.26 3.60
C ALA A 69 30.61 -1.03 2.93
N SER A 70 30.32 -1.24 1.63
CA SER A 70 30.64 -2.49 0.92
C SER A 70 30.18 -3.74 1.69
N LEU A 71 29.12 -3.59 2.48
CA LEU A 71 28.65 -4.60 3.40
C LEU A 71 28.03 -5.78 2.63
N PRO A 72 28.13 -7.00 3.20
CA PRO A 72 27.52 -8.17 2.61
C PRO A 72 26.01 -7.96 2.47
N ALA A 73 25.46 -8.55 1.40
CA ALA A 73 24.04 -8.54 1.13
C ALA A 73 23.27 -9.16 2.31
N VAL A 74 22.27 -8.44 2.82
CA VAL A 74 21.33 -9.02 3.79
C VAL A 74 20.26 -9.79 3.05
N SER A 75 20.11 -11.06 3.38
CA SER A 75 19.08 -11.93 2.82
C SER A 75 17.80 -11.81 3.65
N ILE A 76 16.81 -11.06 3.16
CA ILE A 76 15.49 -11.00 3.82
C ILE A 76 14.64 -12.17 3.33
N ASP A 77 13.99 -12.82 4.29
CA ASP A 77 13.04 -13.88 4.08
C ASP A 77 11.64 -13.32 3.83
N PHE A 78 11.19 -13.35 2.56
CA PHE A 78 9.81 -13.13 2.19
C PHE A 78 9.01 -14.42 1.92
N SER A 79 9.58 -15.61 2.14
CA SER A 79 8.94 -16.89 1.82
C SER A 79 7.57 -17.02 2.47
N ASP A 80 6.59 -17.49 1.72
CA ASP A 80 5.25 -17.71 2.26
C ASP A 80 5.24 -18.98 3.12
N HIS A 81 4.80 -18.87 4.38
CA HIS A 81 4.49 -20.05 5.19
C HIS A 81 3.05 -20.50 4.94
N PRO A 82 2.77 -21.82 4.91
CA PRO A 82 1.42 -22.30 4.71
C PRO A 82 0.52 -21.83 5.86
N LEU A 83 -0.70 -21.42 5.54
CA LEU A 83 -1.71 -21.18 6.56
C LEU A 83 -1.99 -22.49 7.31
N PRO A 84 -2.21 -22.45 8.64
CA PRO A 84 -2.61 -23.62 9.39
C PRO A 84 -3.83 -24.27 8.74
N HIS A 85 -3.76 -25.57 8.44
CA HIS A 85 -4.95 -26.28 7.99
C HIS A 85 -5.91 -26.41 9.16
N ALA A 86 -6.99 -25.65 9.16
CA ALA A 86 -8.09 -25.93 10.07
C ALA A 86 -8.67 -27.31 9.71
N LYS A 87 -8.83 -28.19 10.71
CA LYS A 87 -9.52 -29.47 10.52
C LYS A 87 -10.85 -29.21 9.82
N SER A 88 -11.15 -29.96 8.76
CA SER A 88 -12.39 -29.87 8.00
C SER A 88 -13.58 -30.11 8.94
N LEU A 89 -14.15 -29.02 9.44
CA LEU A 89 -15.41 -29.01 10.17
C LEU A 89 -16.51 -28.70 9.15
N ALA A 90 -17.70 -29.24 9.38
CA ALA A 90 -18.87 -28.89 8.56
C ALA A 90 -18.99 -27.35 8.44
N PRO A 91 -19.43 -26.81 7.29
CA PRO A 91 -19.64 -25.39 7.09
C PRO A 91 -20.81 -24.91 7.97
N ILE A 92 -20.52 -24.69 9.25
CA ILE A 92 -21.46 -24.18 10.24
C ILE A 92 -21.26 -22.66 10.28
N LEU A 93 -22.28 -21.92 9.86
CA LEU A 93 -22.37 -20.50 10.15
C LEU A 93 -22.37 -20.28 11.68
N PRO A 94 -21.72 -19.22 12.18
CA PRO A 94 -21.88 -18.82 13.58
C PRO A 94 -23.35 -18.59 13.95
N PRO A 95 -23.68 -18.48 15.24
CA PRO A 95 -24.94 -17.86 15.66
C PRO A 95 -25.13 -16.49 14.98
N LYS A 96 -26.37 -16.16 14.56
CA LYS A 96 -26.67 -14.95 13.76
C LYS A 96 -26.08 -13.66 14.35
N HIS A 97 -26.23 -13.47 15.67
CA HIS A 97 -25.67 -12.29 16.34
C HIS A 97 -24.14 -12.18 16.23
N ILE A 98 -23.41 -13.30 16.17
CA ILE A 98 -21.95 -13.29 15.96
C ILE A 98 -21.66 -12.93 14.51
N THR A 99 -22.37 -13.54 13.56
CA THR A 99 -22.24 -13.22 12.13
C THR A 99 -22.47 -11.73 11.85
N ASP A 100 -23.52 -11.13 12.43
CA ASP A 100 -23.82 -9.70 12.29
C ASP A 100 -22.69 -8.83 12.86
N GLN A 101 -22.12 -9.24 14.01
CA GLN A 101 -20.94 -8.56 14.58
C GLN A 101 -19.72 -8.68 13.68
N LEU A 102 -19.44 -9.85 13.08
CA LEU A 102 -18.31 -10.04 12.18
C LEU A 102 -18.46 -9.22 10.89
N ILE A 103 -19.65 -9.16 10.31
CA ILE A 103 -19.96 -8.32 9.14
C ILE A 103 -19.72 -6.84 9.49
N THR A 104 -20.24 -6.38 10.62
CA THR A 104 -20.01 -5.01 11.10
C THR A 104 -18.51 -4.72 11.26
N ARG A 105 -17.76 -5.66 11.86
CA ARG A 105 -16.29 -5.53 12.00
C ARG A 105 -15.57 -5.46 10.67
N TYR A 106 -16.02 -6.20 9.65
CA TYR A 106 -15.44 -6.09 8.31
C TYR A 106 -15.63 -4.69 7.71
N PHE A 107 -16.84 -4.12 7.78
CA PHE A 107 -17.13 -2.81 7.21
C PHE A 107 -16.47 -1.66 8.01
N ASP A 108 -16.37 -1.78 9.33
CA ASP A 108 -15.76 -0.77 10.19
C ASP A 108 -14.22 -0.83 10.19
N PHE A 109 -13.63 -2.03 10.18
CA PHE A 109 -12.18 -2.24 10.40
C PHE A 109 -11.44 -2.91 9.24
N GLY A 110 -12.09 -3.73 8.43
CA GLY A 110 -11.38 -4.55 7.45
C GLY A 110 -10.94 -3.78 6.22
N LEU A 111 -11.88 -3.07 5.61
CA LEU A 111 -11.69 -2.37 4.34
C LEU A 111 -12.54 -1.10 4.28
N SER A 112 -12.51 -0.32 5.36
CA SER A 112 -13.36 0.88 5.53
C SER A 112 -13.18 1.94 4.45
N ALA A 113 -11.99 2.03 3.82
CA ALA A 113 -11.73 2.92 2.70
C ALA A 113 -12.04 2.32 1.32
N SER A 114 -12.19 0.98 1.20
CA SER A 114 -12.36 0.30 -0.08
C SER A 114 -13.82 -0.03 -0.42
N ARG A 115 -14.68 -0.32 0.57
CA ARG A 115 -16.15 -0.50 0.41
C ARG A 115 -16.57 -1.29 -0.85
N LEU A 116 -15.83 -2.35 -1.19
CA LEU A 116 -15.98 -3.08 -2.46
C LEU A 116 -17.13 -4.10 -2.47
N VAL A 117 -17.82 -4.30 -1.34
CA VAL A 117 -18.95 -5.23 -1.17
C VAL A 117 -20.17 -4.45 -0.72
N HIS A 118 -21.34 -4.71 -1.31
CA HIS A 118 -22.58 -4.03 -0.96
C HIS A 118 -23.18 -4.61 0.31
N GLN A 119 -23.19 -3.83 1.39
CA GLN A 119 -23.59 -4.34 2.70
C GLN A 119 -25.03 -4.90 2.71
N PRO A 120 -26.07 -4.21 2.19
CA PRO A 120 -27.42 -4.76 2.10
C PRO A 120 -27.51 -6.08 1.31
N SER A 121 -26.84 -6.17 0.15
CA SER A 121 -26.84 -7.41 -0.66
C SER A 121 -26.15 -8.55 0.07
N LEU A 122 -25.04 -8.29 0.76
CA LEU A 122 -24.34 -9.30 1.56
C LEU A 122 -25.22 -9.81 2.70
N ILE A 123 -25.89 -8.92 3.42
CA ILE A 123 -26.82 -9.30 4.50
C ILE A 123 -27.94 -10.17 3.93
N SER A 124 -28.49 -9.81 2.77
CA SER A 124 -29.51 -10.64 2.10
C SER A 124 -28.97 -12.03 1.72
N ILE A 125 -27.72 -12.14 1.27
CA ILE A 125 -27.09 -13.45 1.00
C ILE A 125 -27.02 -14.26 2.30
N VAL A 126 -26.52 -13.67 3.38
CA VAL A 126 -26.35 -14.33 4.68
C VAL A 126 -27.69 -14.80 5.26
N GLU A 127 -28.73 -13.97 5.18
CA GLU A 127 -30.12 -14.30 5.57
C GLU A 127 -30.61 -15.57 4.85
N ARG A 128 -30.36 -15.68 3.55
CA ARG A 128 -30.76 -16.84 2.74
C ARG A 128 -30.01 -18.12 3.16
N ILE A 129 -28.72 -18.00 3.49
CA ILE A 129 -27.94 -19.13 4.01
C ILE A 129 -28.53 -19.61 5.35
N TYR A 130 -28.92 -18.70 6.26
CA TYR A 130 -29.58 -19.09 7.53
C TYR A 130 -30.95 -19.76 7.34
N LYS A 131 -31.67 -19.40 6.27
CA LYS A 131 -32.94 -20.04 5.91
C LYS A 131 -32.78 -21.41 5.24
N GLY A 132 -31.54 -21.81 4.93
CA GLY A 132 -31.26 -23.05 4.21
C GLY A 132 -31.63 -22.99 2.73
N GLU A 133 -31.71 -21.78 2.15
CA GLU A 133 -31.95 -21.60 0.72
C GLU A 133 -30.68 -21.89 -0.09
N ASP A 134 -30.85 -22.43 -1.30
CA ASP A 134 -29.74 -22.65 -2.22
C ASP A 134 -29.09 -21.32 -2.64
N CYS A 135 -27.82 -21.18 -2.27
CA CYS A 135 -26.99 -20.01 -2.61
C CYS A 135 -25.94 -20.41 -3.65
N LYS A 136 -25.57 -19.47 -4.52
CA LYS A 136 -24.55 -19.71 -5.52
C LYS A 136 -23.17 -19.88 -4.83
N PRO A 137 -22.27 -20.72 -5.35
CA PRO A 137 -20.93 -20.88 -4.78
C PRO A 137 -20.13 -19.57 -4.67
N ASP A 138 -20.32 -18.63 -5.61
CA ASP A 138 -19.65 -17.32 -5.56
C ASP A 138 -20.19 -16.40 -4.46
N ASP A 139 -21.50 -16.41 -4.22
CA ASP A 139 -22.14 -15.71 -3.08
C ASP A 139 -21.69 -16.30 -1.74
N LEU A 140 -21.61 -17.63 -1.64
CA LEU A 140 -21.10 -18.33 -0.44
C LEU A 140 -19.62 -17.98 -0.19
N ALA A 141 -18.80 -18.02 -1.24
CA ALA A 141 -17.39 -17.68 -1.14
C ALA A 141 -17.21 -16.24 -0.64
N LEU A 142 -17.99 -15.29 -1.17
CA LEU A 142 -17.97 -13.89 -0.75
C LEU A 142 -18.38 -13.73 0.72
N ALA A 143 -19.49 -14.37 1.13
CA ALA A 143 -19.98 -14.31 2.51
C ALA A 143 -18.94 -14.84 3.50
N TYR A 144 -18.40 -16.04 3.28
CA TYR A 144 -17.38 -16.61 4.15
C TYR A 144 -16.08 -15.80 4.16
N MET A 145 -15.71 -15.16 3.05
CA MET A 145 -14.50 -14.33 3.02
C MET A 145 -14.67 -13.02 3.80
N VAL A 146 -15.88 -12.44 3.80
CA VAL A 146 -16.22 -11.33 4.69
C VAL A 146 -16.16 -11.77 6.17
N LEU A 147 -16.69 -12.95 6.51
CA LEU A 147 -16.61 -13.49 7.87
C LEU A 147 -15.17 -13.78 8.31
N ALA A 148 -14.33 -14.27 7.39
CA ALA A 148 -12.91 -14.51 7.66
C ALA A 148 -12.19 -13.21 8.04
N LEU A 149 -12.36 -12.14 7.26
CA LEU A 149 -11.78 -10.83 7.58
C LEU A 149 -12.40 -10.21 8.84
N GLY A 150 -13.72 -10.29 9.01
CA GLY A 150 -14.41 -9.83 10.22
C GLY A 150 -13.86 -10.53 11.49
N SER A 151 -13.65 -11.84 11.41
CA SER A 151 -13.07 -12.66 12.48
C SER A 151 -11.60 -12.32 12.71
N HIS A 152 -10.83 -12.08 11.65
CA HIS A 152 -9.42 -11.67 11.73
C HIS A 152 -9.27 -10.35 12.50
N TYR A 153 -10.14 -9.38 12.23
CA TYR A 153 -10.15 -8.07 12.90
C TYR A 153 -10.92 -8.06 14.24
N SER A 154 -11.50 -9.19 14.66
CA SER A 154 -12.09 -9.32 15.99
C SER A 154 -11.04 -9.17 17.09
N ARG A 155 -11.42 -8.48 18.16
CA ARG A 155 -10.63 -8.36 19.39
C ARG A 155 -10.81 -9.58 20.30
N HIS A 156 -11.92 -10.31 20.13
CA HIS A 156 -12.23 -11.50 20.89
C HIS A 156 -11.69 -12.74 20.16
N THR A 157 -11.33 -13.75 20.95
CA THR A 157 -10.96 -15.07 20.43
C THR A 157 -11.89 -16.08 21.08
N ASP A 158 -12.69 -16.73 20.27
CA ASP A 158 -13.68 -17.74 20.65
C ASP A 158 -13.84 -18.74 19.48
N PRO A 159 -14.69 -19.77 19.56
CA PRO A 159 -14.83 -20.74 18.47
C PRO A 159 -15.28 -20.16 17.11
N PHE A 160 -15.88 -18.97 17.11
CA PHE A 160 -16.46 -18.29 15.95
C PHE A 160 -15.79 -16.94 15.63
N SER A 161 -14.94 -16.41 16.52
CA SER A 161 -14.19 -15.17 16.28
C SER A 161 -12.70 -15.30 16.63
N GLY A 162 -11.85 -14.51 15.99
CA GLY A 162 -10.39 -14.57 16.13
C GLY A 162 -9.70 -15.41 15.06
N PHE A 163 -8.41 -15.70 15.27
CA PHE A 163 -7.53 -16.28 14.24
C PHE A 163 -7.97 -17.67 13.74
N SER A 164 -8.27 -18.59 14.64
CA SER A 164 -8.64 -19.96 14.26
C SER A 164 -9.96 -20.01 13.46
N ALA A 165 -10.96 -19.23 13.88
CA ALA A 165 -12.23 -19.11 13.16
C ALA A 165 -12.04 -18.42 11.79
N SER A 166 -11.20 -17.38 11.75
CA SER A 166 -10.82 -16.67 10.53
C SER A 166 -10.23 -17.61 9.47
N VAL A 167 -9.29 -18.48 9.86
CA VAL A 167 -8.68 -19.48 8.96
C VAL A 167 -9.71 -20.50 8.46
N ARG A 168 -10.66 -20.92 9.32
CA ARG A 168 -11.75 -21.80 8.91
C ARG A 168 -12.62 -21.18 7.82
N PHE A 169 -13.07 -19.94 8.03
CA PHE A 169 -13.91 -19.24 7.06
C PHE A 169 -13.15 -18.99 5.75
N TYR A 170 -11.86 -18.64 5.82
CA TYR A 170 -10.99 -18.53 4.64
C TYR A 170 -10.95 -19.85 3.85
N ASN A 171 -10.74 -21.00 4.51
CA ASN A 171 -10.67 -22.29 3.84
C ASN A 171 -12.00 -22.67 3.16
N ILE A 172 -13.14 -22.35 3.80
CA ILE A 172 -14.46 -22.57 3.20
C ILE A 172 -14.63 -21.68 1.96
N ALA A 173 -14.34 -20.38 2.08
CA ALA A 173 -14.44 -19.45 0.96
C ALA A 173 -13.54 -19.87 -0.22
N HIS A 174 -12.31 -20.29 0.07
CA HIS A 174 -11.36 -20.76 -0.92
C HIS A 174 -11.83 -22.06 -1.60
N THR A 175 -12.46 -22.97 -0.85
CA THR A 175 -13.04 -24.20 -1.41
C THR A 175 -14.18 -23.89 -2.37
N GLN A 176 -15.13 -23.05 -1.94
CA GLN A 176 -16.27 -22.62 -2.76
C GLN A 176 -15.82 -21.93 -4.06
N LEU A 177 -14.79 -21.09 -3.98
CA LEU A 177 -14.22 -20.40 -5.13
C LEU A 177 -13.54 -21.37 -6.12
N ASN A 178 -13.00 -22.49 -5.64
CA ASN A 178 -12.31 -23.49 -6.45
C ASN A 178 -13.23 -24.57 -7.02
N GLU A 179 -14.52 -24.60 -6.65
CA GLU A 179 -15.51 -25.45 -7.32
C GLU A 179 -15.70 -25.04 -8.80
N ALA A 180 -15.56 -23.75 -9.09
CA ALA A 180 -15.62 -23.20 -10.44
C ALA A 180 -14.43 -22.23 -10.69
N PRO A 181 -13.19 -22.75 -10.82
CA PRO A 181 -11.98 -21.92 -10.78
C PRO A 181 -11.91 -20.89 -11.92
N ASN A 182 -12.52 -21.20 -13.06
CA ASN A 182 -12.56 -20.38 -14.27
C ASN A 182 -13.76 -19.42 -14.31
N LEU A 183 -14.65 -19.43 -13.30
CA LEU A 183 -15.82 -18.57 -13.27
C LEU A 183 -15.41 -17.14 -12.89
N VAL A 184 -15.60 -16.23 -13.83
CA VAL A 184 -15.32 -14.80 -13.65
C VAL A 184 -16.63 -14.04 -13.47
N THR A 185 -17.02 -13.78 -12.22
CA THR A 185 -18.16 -12.94 -11.85
C THR A 185 -17.70 -11.77 -11.00
N LEU A 186 -18.61 -10.83 -10.73
CA LEU A 186 -18.36 -9.75 -9.77
C LEU A 186 -18.01 -10.33 -8.39
N ALA A 187 -18.82 -11.28 -7.90
CA ALA A 187 -18.61 -11.92 -6.61
C ALA A 187 -17.29 -12.69 -6.55
N THR A 188 -16.94 -13.52 -7.55
CA THR A 188 -15.65 -14.23 -7.52
C THR A 188 -14.46 -13.27 -7.55
N SER A 189 -14.57 -12.15 -8.26
CA SER A 189 -13.52 -11.13 -8.32
C SER A 189 -13.38 -10.34 -7.01
N GLN A 190 -14.51 -9.99 -6.38
CA GLN A 190 -14.53 -9.39 -5.03
C GLN A 190 -13.88 -10.34 -4.02
N THR A 191 -14.28 -11.62 -4.01
CA THR A 191 -13.73 -12.64 -3.11
C THR A 191 -12.22 -12.82 -3.30
N ARG A 192 -11.73 -12.86 -4.55
CA ARG A 192 -10.27 -12.96 -4.80
C ARG A 192 -9.51 -11.74 -4.29
N LEU A 193 -10.05 -10.54 -4.42
CA LEU A 193 -9.44 -9.35 -3.84
C LEU A 193 -9.42 -9.43 -2.29
N LEU A 194 -10.50 -9.90 -1.66
CA LEU A 194 -10.53 -10.13 -0.21
C LEU A 194 -9.52 -11.20 0.25
N ILE A 195 -9.34 -12.27 -0.54
CA ILE A 195 -8.30 -13.28 -0.33
C ILE A 195 -6.92 -12.61 -0.34
N ILE A 196 -6.62 -11.73 -1.29
CA ILE A 196 -5.33 -11.02 -1.36
C ILE A 196 -5.10 -10.21 -0.07
N HIS A 197 -6.08 -9.44 0.38
CA HIS A 197 -5.97 -8.72 1.66
C HIS A 197 -5.74 -9.67 2.84
N TYR A 198 -6.43 -10.82 2.85
CA TYR A 198 -6.24 -11.85 3.87
C TYR A 198 -4.81 -12.42 3.86
N LEU A 199 -4.29 -12.79 2.69
CA LEU A 199 -2.95 -13.32 2.51
C LEU A 199 -1.86 -12.33 2.95
N LEU A 200 -2.03 -11.05 2.61
CA LEU A 200 -1.13 -9.97 3.03
C LEU A 200 -1.10 -9.80 4.55
N ASN A 201 -2.25 -9.91 5.22
CA ASN A 201 -2.30 -9.91 6.70
C ASN A 201 -1.62 -11.14 7.34
N HIS A 202 -1.31 -12.18 6.56
CA HIS A 202 -0.70 -13.43 7.04
C HIS A 202 0.69 -13.68 6.42
N ALA A 203 1.36 -12.64 5.92
CA ALA A 203 2.70 -12.68 5.32
C ALA A 203 2.84 -13.64 4.14
N ARG A 204 1.74 -13.89 3.41
CA ARG A 204 1.76 -14.68 2.17
C ARG A 204 1.83 -13.77 0.96
N MET A 205 2.91 -13.01 0.88
CA MET A 205 3.10 -11.91 -0.05
C MET A 205 3.25 -12.39 -1.51
N HIS A 206 3.92 -13.53 -1.73
CA HIS A 206 4.14 -14.05 -3.08
C HIS A 206 2.87 -14.67 -3.68
N GLU A 207 2.11 -15.40 -2.86
CA GLU A 207 0.80 -15.90 -3.22
C GLU A 207 -0.18 -14.74 -3.45
N ALA A 208 -0.19 -13.73 -2.58
CA ALA A 208 -0.99 -12.52 -2.77
C ALA A 208 -0.68 -11.84 -4.12
N TRP A 209 0.60 -11.67 -4.46
CA TRP A 209 1.02 -11.11 -5.75
C TRP A 209 0.54 -11.97 -6.94
N SER A 210 0.66 -13.30 -6.83
CA SER A 210 0.25 -14.23 -7.88
C SER A 210 -1.26 -14.20 -8.10
N VAL A 211 -2.05 -14.22 -7.03
CA VAL A 211 -3.51 -14.11 -7.08
C VAL A 211 -3.92 -12.72 -7.60
N PHE A 212 -3.17 -11.66 -7.28
CA PHE A 212 -3.42 -10.33 -7.83
C PHE A 212 -3.29 -10.29 -9.35
N GLY A 213 -2.31 -10.99 -9.93
CA GLY A 213 -2.20 -11.15 -11.39
C GLY A 213 -3.45 -11.77 -12.02
N ILE A 214 -4.08 -12.75 -11.35
CA ILE A 214 -5.36 -13.35 -11.78
C ILE A 214 -6.48 -12.31 -11.71
N VAL A 215 -6.59 -11.57 -10.60
CA VAL A 215 -7.60 -10.53 -10.42
C VAL A 215 -7.50 -9.47 -11.52
N ILE A 216 -6.30 -9.00 -11.87
CA ILE A 216 -6.10 -8.05 -12.96
C ILE A 216 -6.71 -8.57 -14.27
N ARG A 217 -6.44 -9.84 -14.62
CA ARG A 217 -7.03 -10.47 -15.81
C ARG A 217 -8.55 -10.60 -15.73
N HIS A 218 -9.10 -10.86 -14.55
CA HIS A 218 -10.55 -10.92 -14.34
C HIS A 218 -11.22 -9.56 -14.54
N ILE A 219 -10.65 -8.49 -13.96
CA ILE A 219 -11.14 -7.12 -14.14
C ILE A 219 -11.08 -6.69 -15.61
N GLN A 220 -10.02 -7.07 -16.32
CA GLN A 220 -9.90 -6.85 -17.76
C GLN A 220 -10.94 -7.65 -18.56
N ALA A 221 -11.10 -8.94 -18.28
CA ALA A 221 -12.06 -9.82 -18.95
C ALA A 221 -13.52 -9.37 -18.73
N LEU A 222 -13.84 -8.86 -17.53
CA LEU A 222 -15.15 -8.28 -17.22
C LEU A 222 -15.34 -6.88 -17.82
N GLY A 223 -14.31 -6.26 -18.40
CA GLY A 223 -14.36 -4.90 -18.94
C GLY A 223 -14.53 -3.81 -17.89
N LEU A 224 -14.18 -4.05 -16.62
CA LEU A 224 -14.46 -3.12 -15.51
C LEU A 224 -13.63 -1.84 -15.53
N HIS A 225 -12.52 -1.86 -16.26
CA HIS A 225 -11.65 -0.70 -16.52
C HIS A 225 -12.21 0.24 -17.58
N ARG A 226 -13.27 -0.19 -18.28
CA ARG A 226 -13.93 0.60 -19.31
C ARG A 226 -15.23 1.20 -18.80
N ARG A 227 -15.55 2.40 -19.28
CA ARG A 227 -16.86 3.02 -19.08
C ARG A 227 -17.95 2.14 -19.70
N SER A 228 -18.97 1.80 -18.91
CA SER A 228 -20.16 1.14 -19.47
C SER A 228 -20.91 2.10 -20.38
N ARG A 229 -21.14 1.71 -21.64
CA ARG A 229 -21.92 2.50 -22.61
C ARG A 229 -23.42 2.19 -22.58
N SER A 230 -23.80 1.06 -21.97
CA SER A 230 -25.19 0.71 -21.70
C SER A 230 -25.54 1.11 -20.27
N ALA A 231 -26.71 1.71 -20.09
CA ALA A 231 -27.31 1.86 -18.77
C ALA A 231 -27.56 0.46 -18.20
N ASP A 232 -26.83 0.09 -17.15
CA ASP A 232 -27.15 -1.11 -16.39
C ASP A 232 -28.43 -0.80 -15.61
N ALA A 233 -29.47 -1.61 -15.81
CA ALA A 233 -30.74 -1.43 -15.12
C ALA A 233 -30.61 -1.70 -13.61
N ASN A 234 -29.52 -2.34 -13.18
CA ASN A 234 -29.23 -2.59 -11.77
C ASN A 234 -28.10 -1.65 -11.29
N HIS A 235 -28.48 -0.60 -10.57
CA HIS A 235 -27.55 0.40 -10.05
C HIS A 235 -26.58 -0.16 -8.99
N ILE A 236 -26.98 -1.16 -8.20
CA ILE A 236 -26.07 -1.87 -7.28
C ILE A 236 -24.95 -2.52 -8.08
N ARG A 237 -25.29 -3.32 -9.09
CA ARG A 237 -24.30 -4.00 -9.93
C ARG A 237 -23.37 -2.99 -10.61
N TYR A 238 -23.92 -1.90 -11.15
CA TYR A 238 -23.15 -0.86 -11.80
C TYR A 238 -22.13 -0.19 -10.88
N GLU A 239 -22.56 0.27 -9.71
CA GLU A 239 -21.68 0.97 -8.78
C GLU A 239 -20.64 0.04 -8.18
N TYR A 240 -20.99 -1.20 -7.84
CA TYR A 240 -20.03 -2.14 -7.25
C TYR A 240 -19.01 -2.70 -8.25
N ARG A 241 -19.33 -2.66 -9.56
CA ARG A 241 -18.34 -2.87 -10.63
C ARG A 241 -17.30 -1.74 -10.67
N LYS A 242 -17.72 -0.48 -10.53
CA LYS A 242 -16.81 0.67 -10.41
C LYS A 242 -15.97 0.59 -9.13
N ARG A 243 -16.61 0.33 -7.98
CA ARG A 243 -15.91 0.21 -6.69
C ARG A 243 -14.86 -0.89 -6.72
N LEU A 244 -15.19 -2.06 -7.27
CA LEU A 244 -14.22 -3.15 -7.42
C LEU A 244 -13.04 -2.73 -8.31
N PHE A 245 -13.30 -2.11 -9.47
CA PHE A 245 -12.23 -1.63 -10.35
C PHE A 245 -11.28 -0.69 -9.63
N TRP A 246 -11.81 0.36 -8.96
CA TRP A 246 -10.96 1.33 -8.26
C TRP A 246 -10.22 0.71 -7.07
N CYS A 247 -10.78 -0.27 -6.39
CA CYS A 247 -10.05 -1.03 -5.36
C CYS A 247 -8.89 -1.82 -5.95
N VAL A 248 -9.07 -2.49 -7.09
CA VAL A 248 -7.99 -3.19 -7.79
C VAL A 248 -6.95 -2.20 -8.31
N TYR A 249 -7.38 -1.07 -8.85
CA TYR A 249 -6.50 0.01 -9.29
C TYR A 249 -5.59 0.49 -8.15
N ILE A 250 -6.15 0.75 -6.97
CA ILE A 250 -5.38 1.17 -5.78
C ILE A 250 -4.38 0.09 -5.37
N ASN A 251 -4.83 -1.17 -5.26
CA ASN A 251 -3.96 -2.27 -4.86
C ASN A 251 -2.80 -2.52 -5.86
N ASP A 252 -3.02 -2.28 -7.16
CA ASP A 252 -1.94 -2.39 -8.17
C ASP A 252 -0.79 -1.42 -7.86
N ARG A 253 -1.11 -0.17 -7.49
CA ARG A 253 -0.07 0.84 -7.18
C ARG A 253 0.62 0.56 -5.86
N ILE A 254 -0.12 0.13 -4.83
CA ILE A 254 0.45 -0.17 -3.52
C ILE A 254 1.33 -1.42 -3.57
N LEU A 255 0.86 -2.51 -4.18
CA LEU A 255 1.68 -3.72 -4.29
C LEU A 255 2.89 -3.49 -5.19
N SER A 256 2.73 -2.72 -6.28
CA SER A 256 3.85 -2.36 -7.14
C SER A 256 4.88 -1.48 -6.43
N SER A 257 4.47 -0.51 -5.61
CA SER A 257 5.43 0.25 -4.78
C SER A 257 6.10 -0.64 -3.75
N MET A 258 5.35 -1.55 -3.12
CA MET A 258 5.83 -2.47 -2.10
C MET A 258 6.95 -3.39 -2.61
N PHE A 259 6.75 -4.01 -3.78
CA PHE A 259 7.74 -4.91 -4.38
C PHE A 259 8.70 -4.21 -5.36
N GLY A 260 8.45 -2.94 -5.69
CA GLY A 260 9.18 -2.25 -6.76
C GLY A 260 8.98 -2.89 -8.13
N ARG A 261 7.81 -3.48 -8.36
CA ARG A 261 7.47 -4.17 -9.61
C ARG A 261 6.68 -3.23 -10.54
N PRO A 262 6.65 -3.48 -11.85
CA PRO A 262 5.86 -2.67 -12.78
C PRO A 262 4.36 -2.74 -12.48
N LEU A 263 3.68 -1.61 -12.69
CA LEU A 263 2.22 -1.51 -12.65
C LEU A 263 1.59 -2.39 -13.72
N ALA A 264 0.51 -3.10 -13.37
CA ALA A 264 -0.21 -3.95 -14.33
C ALA A 264 -1.31 -3.19 -15.09
N LEU A 265 -1.87 -2.12 -14.52
CA LEU A 265 -2.90 -1.29 -15.15
C LEU A 265 -2.32 0.03 -15.63
N HIS A 266 -2.30 0.24 -16.95
CA HIS A 266 -1.90 1.50 -17.55
C HIS A 266 -3.06 2.50 -17.55
N ASP A 267 -2.79 3.75 -17.17
CA ASP A 267 -3.80 4.82 -17.12
C ASP A 267 -4.38 5.15 -18.51
N ASP A 268 -3.69 4.79 -19.60
CA ASP A 268 -4.09 5.06 -20.99
C ASP A 268 -5.19 4.10 -21.46
N ASP A 269 -5.30 2.93 -20.81
CA ASP A 269 -6.31 1.91 -21.14
C ASP A 269 -7.62 2.12 -20.37
N ILE A 270 -7.66 3.08 -19.44
CA ILE A 270 -8.74 3.27 -18.47
C ILE A 270 -9.59 4.49 -18.86
N ASP A 271 -10.88 4.27 -19.13
CA ASP A 271 -11.87 5.34 -19.27
C ASP A 271 -13.02 5.22 -18.24
N GLN A 272 -12.85 4.38 -17.22
CA GLN A 272 -13.85 4.17 -16.18
C GLN A 272 -14.11 5.42 -15.34
N GLU A 273 -15.38 5.66 -15.03
CA GLU A 273 -15.84 6.80 -14.22
C GLU A 273 -15.56 6.58 -12.73
N GLU A 274 -15.48 7.68 -11.97
CA GLU A 274 -15.42 7.61 -10.51
C GLU A 274 -16.69 6.97 -9.92
N CYS A 275 -16.56 6.44 -8.70
CA CYS A 275 -17.71 5.88 -7.98
C CYS A 275 -18.71 6.99 -7.66
N ALA A 276 -20.01 6.65 -7.61
CA ALA A 276 -20.99 7.58 -7.07
C ALA A 276 -20.69 7.90 -5.60
N LEU A 277 -20.83 9.17 -5.23
CA LEU A 277 -20.88 9.62 -3.84
C LEU A 277 -22.22 9.20 -3.24
N ALA A 278 -22.37 7.93 -2.92
CA ALA A 278 -23.56 7.35 -2.30
C ALA A 278 -23.16 6.38 -1.18
N ASN A 279 -23.94 6.33 -0.10
CA ASN A 279 -23.80 5.28 0.90
C ASN A 279 -24.41 3.97 0.40
N ASP A 280 -24.12 2.86 1.07
CA ASP A 280 -24.59 1.54 0.60
C ASP A 280 -26.13 1.47 0.66
N GLU A 281 -26.72 2.06 1.70
CA GLU A 281 -28.17 2.12 1.92
C GLU A 281 -28.92 2.95 0.85
N ASP A 282 -28.20 3.85 0.18
CA ASP A 282 -28.73 4.77 -0.84
C ASP A 282 -28.63 4.20 -2.27
N ILE A 283 -28.09 2.98 -2.42
CA ILE A 283 -27.93 2.28 -3.71
C ILE A 283 -28.89 1.09 -3.75
N GLU A 284 -29.98 1.26 -4.48
CA GLU A 284 -30.97 0.23 -4.75
C GLU A 284 -30.80 -0.30 -6.18
N GLU A 285 -31.49 -1.39 -6.56
CA GLU A 285 -31.42 -1.87 -7.94
C GLU A 285 -31.96 -0.82 -8.94
N SER A 286 -33.05 -0.15 -8.56
CA SER A 286 -33.78 0.78 -9.44
C SER A 286 -33.23 2.20 -9.48
N LYS A 287 -32.42 2.60 -8.47
CA LYS A 287 -31.92 3.97 -8.33
C LYS A 287 -30.64 4.02 -7.48
N CYS A 288 -29.84 5.05 -7.71
CA CYS A 288 -28.69 5.41 -6.89
C CYS A 288 -28.86 6.87 -6.45
N GLN A 289 -29.02 7.11 -5.15
CA GLN A 289 -29.19 8.45 -4.59
C GLN A 289 -27.83 9.00 -4.16
N LEU A 290 -27.46 10.16 -4.69
CA LEU A 290 -26.22 10.83 -4.34
C LEU A 290 -26.36 11.50 -2.98
N THR A 291 -25.31 11.38 -2.16
CA THR A 291 -25.16 12.11 -0.91
C THR A 291 -24.98 13.60 -1.19
N GLU A 292 -25.66 14.44 -0.40
CA GLU A 292 -25.56 15.89 -0.49
C GLU A 292 -24.14 16.40 -0.21
N ASP A 293 -23.77 17.52 -0.83
CA ASP A 293 -22.46 18.12 -0.67
C ASP A 293 -22.17 18.48 0.81
N GLY A 294 -20.99 18.07 1.28
CA GLY A 294 -20.55 18.33 2.66
C GLY A 294 -21.10 17.35 3.70
N VAL A 295 -22.02 16.46 3.34
CA VAL A 295 -22.49 15.37 4.21
C VAL A 295 -21.52 14.19 4.12
N PHE A 296 -21.28 13.54 5.26
CA PHE A 296 -20.40 12.37 5.30
C PHE A 296 -20.91 11.27 4.36
N CYS A 297 -20.04 10.85 3.43
CA CYS A 297 -20.30 9.75 2.52
C CYS A 297 -19.21 8.69 2.65
N SER A 298 -19.61 7.48 3.00
CA SER A 298 -18.69 6.36 3.25
C SER A 298 -17.87 5.95 2.02
N SER A 299 -18.35 6.22 0.80
CA SER A 299 -17.64 5.92 -0.45
C SER A 299 -16.66 7.02 -0.90
N ALA A 300 -16.73 8.22 -0.31
CA ALA A 300 -15.86 9.34 -0.68
C ALA A 300 -14.38 9.00 -0.48
N ALA A 301 -14.05 8.25 0.58
CA ALA A 301 -12.67 7.85 0.86
C ALA A 301 -12.09 7.01 -0.28
N LEU A 302 -12.86 6.10 -0.89
CA LEU A 302 -12.41 5.29 -2.03
C LEU A 302 -12.01 6.15 -3.22
N ILE A 303 -12.79 7.19 -3.52
CA ILE A 303 -12.54 8.11 -4.63
C ILE A 303 -11.22 8.86 -4.41
N HIS A 304 -11.05 9.46 -3.23
CA HIS A 304 -9.82 10.19 -2.93
C HIS A 304 -8.61 9.27 -2.82
N TYR A 305 -8.81 8.03 -2.37
CA TYR A 305 -7.76 7.00 -2.37
C TYR A 305 -7.34 6.66 -3.80
N ALA A 306 -8.28 6.45 -4.72
CA ALA A 306 -7.96 6.22 -6.13
C ALA A 306 -7.20 7.39 -6.76
N ARG A 307 -7.56 8.63 -6.41
CA ARG A 307 -6.88 9.85 -6.89
C ARG A 307 -5.42 9.94 -6.40
N VAL A 308 -5.14 9.72 -5.10
CA VAL A 308 -3.74 9.72 -4.62
C VAL A 308 -2.96 8.50 -5.13
N ALA A 309 -3.62 7.35 -5.29
CA ALA A 309 -3.00 6.18 -5.91
C ALA A 309 -2.60 6.45 -7.36
N ARG A 310 -3.37 7.24 -8.13
CA ARG A 310 -2.97 7.68 -9.48
C ARG A 310 -1.68 8.50 -9.43
N ILE A 311 -1.58 9.46 -8.52
CA ILE A 311 -0.35 10.25 -8.33
C ILE A 311 0.82 9.33 -7.98
N LEU A 312 0.63 8.39 -7.04
CA LEU A 312 1.63 7.37 -6.70
C LEU A 312 2.08 6.57 -7.92
N GLY A 313 1.15 6.11 -8.77
CA GLY A 313 1.49 5.38 -9.99
C GLY A 313 2.35 6.20 -10.96
N GLN A 314 2.08 7.50 -11.09
CA GLN A 314 2.87 8.42 -11.91
C GLN A 314 4.26 8.66 -11.31
N ILE A 315 4.37 8.79 -9.98
CA ILE A 315 5.65 8.85 -9.26
C ILE A 315 6.47 7.59 -9.53
N LEU A 316 5.87 6.40 -9.38
CA LEU A 316 6.53 5.12 -9.65
C LEU A 316 7.11 5.06 -11.07
N ARG A 317 6.34 5.52 -12.06
CA ARG A 317 6.80 5.55 -13.45
C ARG A 317 7.92 6.57 -13.69
N ALA A 318 7.82 7.74 -13.07
CA ALA A 318 8.77 8.84 -13.28
C ALA A 318 10.12 8.59 -12.60
N PHE A 319 10.13 7.96 -11.42
CA PHE A 319 11.33 7.83 -10.58
C PHE A 319 11.90 6.41 -10.50
N TYR A 320 11.08 5.38 -10.70
CA TYR A 320 11.47 4.00 -10.42
C TYR A 320 11.35 3.05 -11.61
N ALA A 321 10.80 3.50 -12.73
CA ALA A 321 10.79 2.71 -13.97
C ALA A 321 12.20 2.55 -14.53
N ALA A 322 12.43 1.51 -15.36
CA ALA A 322 13.71 1.30 -16.01
C ALA A 322 14.17 2.52 -16.84
N SER A 323 13.23 3.24 -17.46
CA SER A 323 13.50 4.47 -18.22
C SER A 323 13.86 5.67 -17.34
N ALA A 324 13.47 5.69 -16.07
CA ALA A 324 13.81 6.77 -15.14
C ALA A 324 15.33 6.86 -14.90
N ARG A 325 16.05 5.74 -15.06
CA ARG A 325 17.51 5.68 -14.95
C ARG A 325 18.26 6.54 -15.96
N LEU A 326 17.61 6.92 -17.06
CA LEU A 326 18.19 7.76 -18.10
C LEU A 326 17.93 9.26 -17.85
N GLN A 327 17.16 9.60 -16.82
CA GLN A 327 16.79 10.98 -16.54
C GLN A 327 17.90 11.70 -15.77
N GLY A 328 18.27 12.89 -16.24
CA GLY A 328 19.18 13.78 -15.50
C GLY A 328 18.50 14.42 -14.28
N ILE A 329 19.31 14.90 -13.33
CA ILE A 329 18.82 15.51 -12.07
C ILE A 329 17.85 16.68 -12.29
N SER A 330 18.01 17.45 -13.37
CA SER A 330 17.11 18.56 -13.72
C SER A 330 15.71 18.08 -14.12
N GLN A 331 15.61 16.95 -14.84
CA GLN A 331 14.32 16.34 -15.19
C GLN A 331 13.65 15.76 -13.94
N LEU A 332 14.40 15.03 -13.10
CA LEU A 332 13.90 14.51 -11.83
C LEU A 332 13.40 15.63 -10.91
N ARG A 333 14.11 16.77 -10.86
CA ARG A 333 13.66 17.96 -10.12
C ARG A 333 12.35 18.52 -10.64
N THR A 334 12.19 18.61 -11.96
CA THR A 334 10.96 19.10 -12.59
C THR A 334 9.79 18.18 -12.27
N SER A 335 9.99 16.86 -12.41
CA SER A 335 9.02 15.84 -12.01
C SER A 335 8.66 15.94 -10.53
N ALA A 336 9.65 16.13 -9.65
CA ALA A 336 9.42 16.24 -8.21
C ALA A 336 8.53 17.43 -7.86
N SER A 337 8.81 18.61 -8.42
CA SER A 337 7.97 19.79 -8.21
C SER A 337 6.55 19.61 -8.77
N LEU A 338 6.40 18.93 -9.91
CA LEU A 338 5.08 18.65 -10.49
C LEU A 338 4.24 17.75 -9.57
N PHE A 339 4.80 16.64 -9.09
CA PHE A 339 4.05 15.73 -8.23
C PHE A 339 3.86 16.28 -6.82
N GLU A 340 4.76 17.14 -6.34
CA GLU A 340 4.55 17.90 -5.11
C GLU A 340 3.29 18.76 -5.21
N MET A 341 3.15 19.54 -6.29
CA MET A 341 1.95 20.35 -6.52
C MET A 341 0.69 19.47 -6.65
N ALA A 342 0.78 18.34 -7.34
CA ALA A 342 -0.36 17.42 -7.50
C ALA A 342 -0.80 16.81 -6.15
N LEU A 343 0.14 16.45 -5.29
CA LEU A 343 -0.14 15.96 -3.94
C LEU A 343 -0.82 17.06 -3.10
N GLN A 344 -0.28 18.28 -3.11
CA GLN A 344 -0.87 19.42 -2.40
C GLN A 344 -2.28 19.74 -2.90
N GLU A 345 -2.49 19.77 -4.21
CA GLU A 345 -3.80 19.98 -4.82
C GLU A 345 -4.78 18.89 -4.38
N TRP A 346 -4.36 17.62 -4.37
CA TRP A 346 -5.19 16.53 -3.88
C TRP A 346 -5.58 16.73 -2.41
N GLN A 347 -4.64 17.13 -1.55
CA GLN A 347 -4.87 17.35 -0.12
C GLN A 347 -5.83 18.53 0.11
N ASN A 348 -5.67 19.62 -0.62
CA ASN A 348 -6.52 20.81 -0.54
C ASN A 348 -7.95 20.56 -1.03
N ASN A 349 -8.13 19.57 -1.91
CA ASN A 349 -9.43 19.18 -2.47
C ASN A 349 -10.14 18.06 -1.67
N LEU A 350 -9.64 17.68 -0.49
CA LEU A 350 -10.34 16.74 0.38
C LEU A 350 -11.63 17.40 0.92
N PRO A 351 -12.77 16.67 0.91
CA PRO A 351 -14.00 17.20 1.49
C PRO A 351 -13.79 17.43 2.99
N PRO A 352 -14.47 18.42 3.60
CA PRO A 352 -14.25 18.79 5.01
C PRO A 352 -14.32 17.58 5.96
N TYR A 353 -15.22 16.64 5.72
CA TYR A 353 -15.41 15.44 6.56
C TYR A 353 -14.33 14.35 6.39
N LEU A 354 -13.44 14.46 5.39
CA LEU A 354 -12.23 13.62 5.23
C LEU A 354 -10.94 14.42 5.44
N ASN A 355 -11.04 15.72 5.73
CA ASN A 355 -9.88 16.57 5.91
C ASN A 355 -9.16 16.19 7.21
N TYR A 356 -8.01 15.55 7.10
CA TYR A 356 -7.19 15.15 8.25
C TYR A 356 -6.26 16.26 8.75
N ILE A 357 -6.24 17.44 8.13
CA ILE A 357 -5.59 18.62 8.70
C ILE A 357 -6.55 19.27 9.70
N VAL A 358 -7.82 19.39 9.31
CA VAL A 358 -8.86 20.01 10.15
C VAL A 358 -9.81 18.91 10.63
N LEU A 359 -9.59 18.40 11.85
CA LEU A 359 -10.39 17.32 12.41
C LEU A 359 -11.89 17.67 12.38
N PRO A 360 -12.70 17.03 11.52
CA PRO A 360 -14.09 17.39 11.32
C PRO A 360 -14.99 16.74 12.36
N ARG A 361 -16.21 17.27 12.53
CA ARG A 361 -17.22 16.68 13.43
C ARG A 361 -17.59 15.24 13.05
N SER A 362 -17.44 14.85 11.77
CA SER A 362 -17.65 13.48 11.29
C SER A 362 -16.62 12.48 11.83
N ALA A 363 -15.45 12.95 12.28
CA ALA A 363 -14.44 12.14 12.94
C ALA A 363 -14.91 11.59 14.30
N VAL A 364 -16.16 11.82 14.72
CA VAL A 364 -16.76 11.08 15.84
C VAL A 364 -16.91 9.60 15.49
N SER A 365 -17.18 9.24 14.23
CA SER A 365 -17.30 7.82 13.83
C SER A 365 -15.94 7.17 13.65
N ILE A 366 -15.81 5.91 14.07
CA ILE A 366 -14.59 5.10 13.88
C ILE A 366 -14.25 4.98 12.39
N THR A 367 -15.25 4.76 11.55
CA THR A 367 -15.10 4.62 10.10
C THR A 367 -14.49 5.88 9.48
N ALA A 368 -15.01 7.07 9.80
CA ALA A 368 -14.47 8.32 9.28
C ALA A 368 -13.02 8.56 9.73
N GLN A 369 -12.71 8.36 11.02
CA GLN A 369 -11.34 8.49 11.53
C GLN A 369 -10.38 7.57 10.76
N ARG A 370 -10.75 6.31 10.58
CA ARG A 370 -9.91 5.35 9.85
C ARG A 370 -9.72 5.73 8.38
N GLN A 371 -10.76 6.21 7.72
CA GLN A 371 -10.68 6.68 6.34
C GLN A 371 -9.69 7.85 6.23
N MET A 372 -9.82 8.85 7.12
CA MET A 372 -8.91 9.99 7.19
C MET A 372 -7.45 9.57 7.39
N CYS A 373 -7.20 8.71 8.38
CA CYS A 373 -5.85 8.21 8.67
C CYS A 373 -5.27 7.40 7.51
N THR A 374 -6.08 6.59 6.83
CA THR A 374 -5.64 5.84 5.65
C THR A 374 -5.22 6.77 4.52
N LEU A 375 -5.98 7.85 4.26
CA LEU A 375 -5.65 8.84 3.25
C LEU A 375 -4.36 9.61 3.62
N LYS A 376 -4.20 9.98 4.90
CA LYS A 376 -2.97 10.64 5.40
C LYS A 376 -1.73 9.75 5.26
N LEU A 377 -1.85 8.47 5.60
CA LEU A 377 -0.77 7.49 5.44
C LEU A 377 -0.38 7.31 3.97
N MET A 378 -1.38 7.23 3.08
CA MET A 378 -1.12 7.13 1.64
C MET A 378 -0.45 8.37 1.06
N PHE A 379 -0.87 9.54 1.50
CA PHE A 379 -0.21 10.80 1.15
C PHE A 379 1.25 10.81 1.59
N ALA A 380 1.51 10.51 2.86
CA ALA A 380 2.85 10.49 3.40
C ALA A 380 3.74 9.42 2.73
N HIS A 381 3.19 8.24 2.43
CA HIS A 381 3.91 7.20 1.71
C HIS A 381 4.24 7.60 0.26
N ALA A 382 3.31 8.25 -0.44
CA ALA A 382 3.57 8.79 -1.78
C ALA A 382 4.64 9.89 -1.76
N SER A 383 4.59 10.79 -0.78
CA SER A 383 5.62 11.83 -0.55
C SER A 383 6.99 11.21 -0.24
N LEU A 384 7.02 10.17 0.59
CA LEU A 384 8.25 9.43 0.89
C LEU A 384 8.88 8.89 -0.40
N LEU A 385 8.10 8.19 -1.23
CA LEU A 385 8.58 7.65 -2.51
C LEU A 385 8.92 8.74 -3.53
N LEU A 386 8.30 9.92 -3.47
CA LEU A 386 8.67 11.05 -4.32
C LEU A 386 10.10 11.52 -4.04
N TYR A 387 10.49 11.57 -2.77
CA TYR A 387 11.74 12.21 -2.36
C TYR A 387 12.89 11.25 -2.02
N ARG A 388 12.57 9.99 -1.68
CA ARG A 388 13.58 8.96 -1.35
C ARG A 388 14.67 8.77 -2.42
N PRO A 389 14.41 8.84 -3.74
CA PRO A 389 15.46 8.69 -4.76
C PRO A 389 16.60 9.71 -4.63
N PHE A 390 16.32 10.91 -4.09
CA PHE A 390 17.34 11.95 -3.92
C PHE A 390 18.29 11.64 -2.76
N ILE A 391 17.87 10.84 -1.76
CA ILE A 391 18.76 10.31 -0.71
C ILE A 391 19.84 9.45 -1.36
N LEU A 392 19.46 8.53 -2.24
CA LEU A 392 20.40 7.65 -2.95
C LEU A 392 21.31 8.43 -3.92
N HIS A 393 20.81 9.50 -4.54
CA HIS A 393 21.61 10.34 -5.43
C HIS A 393 22.74 11.07 -4.69
N ALA A 394 22.48 11.53 -3.46
CA ALA A 394 23.47 12.24 -2.65
C ALA A 394 24.65 11.35 -2.23
N ILE A 395 24.43 10.04 -2.08
CA ILE A 395 25.49 9.07 -1.76
C ILE A 395 26.52 8.95 -2.91
N ASN A 396 26.13 9.25 -4.15
CA ASN A 396 26.93 8.96 -5.35
C ASN A 396 27.84 10.09 -5.85
N ARG A 397 27.70 11.35 -5.40
CA ARG A 397 28.43 12.47 -6.02
C ARG A 397 29.15 13.37 -5.01
N THR A 398 30.47 13.28 -5.02
CA THR A 398 31.36 14.39 -4.67
C THR A 398 31.28 15.47 -5.76
N ALA A 399 30.94 16.70 -5.34
CA ALA A 399 31.10 17.94 -6.11
C ALA A 399 30.19 18.17 -7.35
N GLU A 400 29.00 18.76 -7.15
CA GLU A 400 28.37 19.69 -8.11
C GLU A 400 27.67 20.87 -7.39
N GLN A 401 27.42 21.96 -8.15
CA GLN A 401 27.01 23.33 -7.80
C GLN A 401 26.12 23.51 -6.53
N THR A 402 26.40 24.60 -5.78
CA THR A 402 25.77 24.97 -4.50
C THR A 402 24.23 24.95 -4.50
N SER A 403 23.58 25.35 -5.60
CA SER A 403 22.11 25.39 -5.71
C SER A 403 21.46 24.01 -5.84
N SER A 404 22.11 23.06 -6.51
CA SER A 404 21.66 21.67 -6.60
C SER A 404 21.78 20.96 -5.25
N ARG A 405 22.83 21.26 -4.48
CA ARG A 405 23.01 20.72 -3.12
C ARG A 405 21.90 21.14 -2.16
N GLN A 406 21.55 22.43 -2.12
CA GLN A 406 20.47 22.93 -1.26
C GLN A 406 19.11 22.33 -1.60
N TRP A 407 18.84 22.10 -2.88
CA TRP A 407 17.58 21.48 -3.30
C TRP A 407 17.54 20.00 -2.96
N ILE A 408 18.62 19.25 -3.20
CA ILE A 408 18.73 17.84 -2.80
C ILE A 408 18.54 17.69 -1.29
N LYS A 409 19.15 18.58 -0.49
CA LYS A 409 18.94 18.62 0.96
C LYS A 409 17.46 18.77 1.32
N ARG A 410 16.75 19.73 0.71
CA ARG A 410 15.30 19.89 0.93
C ARG A 410 14.50 18.64 0.56
N CYS A 411 14.90 17.89 -0.46
CA CYS A 411 14.26 16.61 -0.76
C CYS A 411 14.51 15.58 0.34
N HIS A 412 15.71 15.54 0.92
CA HIS A 412 15.99 14.66 2.07
C HIS A 412 15.10 15.03 3.25
N ASP A 413 15.06 16.31 3.63
CA ASP A 413 14.26 16.81 4.75
C ASP A 413 12.80 16.38 4.60
N LYS A 414 12.22 16.56 3.40
CA LYS A 414 10.85 16.15 3.08
C LYS A 414 10.62 14.63 3.14
N ALA A 415 11.61 13.82 2.76
CA ALA A 415 11.50 12.36 2.89
C ALA A 415 11.46 11.94 4.37
N ILE A 416 12.24 12.60 5.22
CA ILE A 416 12.27 12.36 6.67
C ILE A 416 10.99 12.84 7.33
N GLU A 417 10.51 14.03 7.01
CA GLU A 417 9.20 14.53 7.47
C GLU A 417 8.06 13.57 7.11
N ALA A 418 8.10 13.00 5.90
CA ALA A 418 7.12 12.02 5.47
C ALA A 418 7.18 10.72 6.28
N ALA A 419 8.39 10.20 6.53
CA ALA A 419 8.59 9.01 7.35
C ALA A 419 8.18 9.24 8.82
N ILE A 420 8.52 10.40 9.40
CA ILE A 420 8.10 10.80 10.75
C ILE A 420 6.57 10.90 10.83
N THR A 421 5.92 11.47 9.81
CA THR A 421 4.46 11.56 9.77
C THR A 421 3.81 10.18 9.78
N VAL A 422 4.33 9.22 9.00
CA VAL A 422 3.82 7.84 9.01
C VAL A 422 3.97 7.22 10.40
N VAL A 423 5.15 7.31 11.00
CA VAL A 423 5.42 6.75 12.33
C VAL A 423 4.49 7.36 13.39
N SER A 424 4.34 8.68 13.40
CA SER A 424 3.47 9.41 14.32
C SER A 424 2.01 9.00 14.16
N GLU A 425 1.54 8.91 12.91
CA GLU A 425 0.19 8.48 12.61
C GLU A 425 -0.06 7.03 13.05
N CYS A 426 0.87 6.10 12.78
CA CYS A 426 0.78 4.72 13.25
C CYS A 426 0.71 4.61 14.78
N SER A 427 1.46 5.44 15.50
CA SER A 427 1.40 5.55 16.96
C SER A 427 0.03 6.04 17.42
N TYR A 428 -0.47 7.13 16.83
CA TYR A 428 -1.82 7.66 17.10
C TYR A 428 -2.92 6.59 16.89
N LEU A 429 -2.87 5.89 15.76
CA LEU A 429 -3.83 4.84 15.42
C LEU A 429 -3.84 3.69 16.43
N THR A 430 -2.64 3.32 16.92
CA THR A 430 -2.46 2.26 17.92
C THR A 430 -3.00 2.70 19.28
N GLN A 431 -2.65 3.91 19.73
CA GLN A 431 -3.09 4.45 21.02
C GLN A 431 -4.62 4.63 21.09
N ARG A 432 -5.25 5.01 19.96
CA ARG A 432 -6.70 5.19 19.88
C ARG A 432 -7.48 3.90 19.59
N GLY A 433 -6.80 2.77 19.35
CA GLY A 433 -7.44 1.51 18.98
C GLY A 433 -8.20 1.58 17.66
N LEU A 434 -7.82 2.50 16.78
CA LEU A 434 -8.49 2.74 15.49
C LEU A 434 -8.08 1.70 14.44
N PHE A 435 -6.91 1.06 14.59
CA PHE A 435 -6.46 -0.02 13.73
C PHE A 435 -6.15 -1.28 14.51
N SER A 436 -6.42 -2.42 13.86
CA SER A 436 -5.87 -3.69 14.32
C SER A 436 -4.40 -3.73 13.92
N ARG A 437 -3.54 -4.16 14.84
CA ARG A 437 -2.11 -4.42 14.58
C ARG A 437 -1.88 -5.37 13.39
N LYS A 438 -2.92 -6.09 12.98
CA LYS A 438 -2.92 -7.04 11.87
C LYS A 438 -3.19 -6.42 10.49
N PHE A 439 -3.37 -5.10 10.38
CA PHE A 439 -3.68 -4.46 9.09
C PHE A 439 -2.39 -4.23 8.27
N TRP A 440 -2.16 -5.08 7.28
CA TRP A 440 -0.88 -5.19 6.57
C TRP A 440 -0.32 -3.87 6.00
N LEU A 441 -1.19 -2.98 5.50
CA LEU A 441 -0.77 -1.75 4.84
C LEU A 441 -0.09 -0.77 5.81
N VAL A 442 -0.69 -0.60 7.00
CA VAL A 442 -0.14 0.26 8.06
C VAL A 442 1.20 -0.30 8.52
N THR A 443 1.26 -1.61 8.76
CA THR A 443 2.50 -2.29 9.19
C THR A 443 3.60 -2.15 8.14
N TYR A 444 3.27 -2.28 6.85
CA TYR A 444 4.23 -2.08 5.76
C TYR A 444 4.73 -0.62 5.66
N MET A 445 3.83 0.37 5.71
CA MET A 445 4.23 1.77 5.64
C MET A 445 5.08 2.19 6.85
N GLN A 446 4.74 1.69 8.04
CA GLN A 446 5.54 1.91 9.24
C GLN A 446 6.92 1.28 9.08
N PHE A 447 7.00 0.05 8.57
CA PHE A 447 8.27 -0.62 8.26
C PHE A 447 9.12 0.20 7.29
N ALA A 448 8.55 0.66 6.17
CA ALA A 448 9.24 1.47 5.18
C ALA A 448 9.77 2.80 5.76
N SER A 449 8.97 3.42 6.62
CA SER A 449 9.33 4.69 7.24
C SER A 449 10.45 4.53 8.27
N ILE A 450 10.37 3.53 9.16
CA ILE A 450 11.44 3.26 10.13
C ILE A 450 12.74 2.87 9.42
N GLY A 451 12.66 2.03 8.37
CA GLY A 451 13.81 1.68 7.54
C GLY A 451 14.49 2.91 6.96
N THR A 452 13.71 3.85 6.40
CA THR A 452 14.22 5.12 5.90
C THR A 452 14.88 5.97 6.99
N LEU A 453 14.26 6.11 8.17
CA LEU A 453 14.82 6.91 9.28
C LEU A 453 16.12 6.31 9.83
N LEU A 454 16.20 4.99 9.97
CA LEU A 454 17.42 4.29 10.39
C LEU A 454 18.54 4.49 9.37
N MET A 455 18.23 4.35 8.07
CA MET A 455 19.20 4.59 7.00
C MET A 455 19.68 6.04 6.97
N TYR A 456 18.79 7.00 7.16
CA TYR A 456 19.14 8.42 7.24
C TYR A 456 20.04 8.71 8.45
N SER A 457 19.70 8.17 9.63
CA SER A 457 20.49 8.36 10.85
C SER A 457 21.91 7.81 10.73
N TYR A 458 22.10 6.79 9.89
CA TYR A 458 23.42 6.26 9.58
C TYR A 458 24.23 7.19 8.66
N LEU A 459 23.56 7.78 7.66
CA LEU A 459 24.17 8.74 6.74
C LEU A 459 24.52 10.08 7.40
N TRP A 460 23.71 10.52 8.35
CA TRP A 460 23.85 11.78 9.07
C TRP A 460 23.81 11.55 10.59
N PRO A 461 24.89 11.01 11.18
CA PRO A 461 24.93 10.63 12.59
C PRO A 461 24.76 11.80 13.57
N GLU A 462 25.03 13.02 13.13
CA GLU A 462 24.85 14.24 13.94
C GLU A 462 23.39 14.51 14.30
N ASP A 463 22.43 14.07 13.47
CA ASP A 463 21.00 14.24 13.75
C ASP A 463 20.47 13.09 14.62
N THR A 464 20.77 13.20 15.91
CA THR A 464 20.33 12.22 16.92
C THR A 464 18.81 12.15 17.08
N SER A 465 18.08 13.20 16.68
CA SER A 465 16.62 13.27 16.80
C SER A 465 15.93 12.22 15.92
N VAL A 466 16.39 12.09 14.67
CA VAL A 466 15.86 11.12 13.70
C VAL A 466 16.09 9.69 14.17
N ARG A 467 17.28 9.40 14.72
CA ARG A 467 17.61 8.09 15.28
C ARG A 467 16.68 7.74 16.43
N LYS A 468 16.48 8.68 17.36
CA LYS A 468 15.61 8.51 18.53
C LYS A 468 14.17 8.21 18.10
N THR A 469 13.62 8.98 17.15
CA THR A 469 12.28 8.72 16.61
C THR A 469 12.18 7.34 15.97
N ALA A 470 13.20 6.91 15.22
CA ALA A 470 13.22 5.56 14.63
C ALA A 470 13.22 4.46 15.69
N GLU A 471 14.00 4.61 16.77
CA GLU A 471 14.07 3.61 17.85
C GLU A 471 12.76 3.54 18.65
N GLU A 472 12.18 4.68 19.02
CA GLU A 472 10.87 4.74 19.71
C GLU A 472 9.75 4.10 18.87
N ALA A 473 9.77 4.35 17.56
CA ALA A 473 8.83 3.76 16.61
C ALA A 473 9.00 2.24 16.46
N MET A 474 10.23 1.76 16.55
CA MET A 474 10.56 0.35 16.46
C MET A 474 10.20 -0.39 17.76
N ASP A 475 10.41 0.23 18.91
CA ASP A 475 10.03 -0.33 20.22
C ASP A 475 8.50 -0.44 20.37
N SER A 476 7.77 0.50 19.78
CA SER A 476 6.31 0.49 19.71
C SER A 476 5.74 -0.26 18.50
N PHE A 477 6.59 -0.91 17.70
CA PHE A 477 6.16 -1.58 16.46
C PHE A 477 5.14 -2.69 16.76
N PRO A 478 4.00 -2.72 16.06
CA PRO A 478 2.95 -3.67 16.35
C PRO A 478 3.38 -5.09 15.95
N ILE A 479 3.73 -5.90 16.95
CA ILE A 479 3.78 -7.36 16.83
C ILE A 479 2.39 -7.86 17.26
N GLY A 480 1.66 -8.52 16.36
CA GLY A 480 0.34 -9.09 16.70
C GLY A 480 0.39 -10.11 17.85
N ILE A 481 -0.76 -10.40 18.46
CA ILE A 481 -0.88 -11.46 19.49
C ILE A 481 -0.80 -12.81 18.79
N GLY A 482 0.18 -13.64 19.18
CA GLY A 482 0.31 -15.05 18.80
C GLY A 482 0.52 -15.30 17.30
N GLY A 483 1.78 -15.29 16.86
CA GLY A 483 2.15 -15.81 15.54
C GLY A 483 1.79 -14.93 14.34
N ASP A 484 1.68 -13.61 14.50
CA ASP A 484 1.61 -12.67 13.36
C ASP A 484 2.94 -12.67 12.61
N PRO A 485 3.01 -13.33 11.42
CA PRO A 485 4.27 -13.51 10.74
C PRO A 485 4.73 -12.22 10.04
N VAL A 486 3.84 -11.26 9.76
CA VAL A 486 4.20 -10.04 9.00
C VAL A 486 5.00 -9.10 9.88
N GLY A 487 4.43 -8.72 11.03
CA GLY A 487 5.06 -7.76 11.94
C GLY A 487 6.38 -8.28 12.51
N GLN A 488 6.45 -9.59 12.81
CA GLN A 488 7.68 -10.23 13.28
C GLN A 488 8.80 -10.19 12.24
N ARG A 489 8.50 -10.46 10.96
CA ARG A 489 9.48 -10.39 9.88
C ARG A 489 10.03 -8.98 9.69
N TYR A 490 9.14 -8.00 9.60
CA TYR A 490 9.56 -6.60 9.48
C TYR A 490 10.41 -6.15 10.66
N LEU A 491 10.01 -6.49 11.89
CA LEU A 491 10.79 -6.12 13.07
C LEU A 491 12.16 -6.83 13.11
N ALA A 492 12.25 -8.09 12.69
CA ALA A 492 13.53 -8.79 12.59
C ALA A 492 14.47 -8.08 11.62
N THR A 493 13.97 -7.68 10.45
CA THR A 493 14.72 -6.87 9.48
C THR A 493 15.16 -5.53 10.04
N LEU A 494 14.28 -4.81 10.75
CA LEU A 494 14.61 -3.52 11.35
C LEU A 494 15.66 -3.65 12.46
N LYS A 495 15.62 -4.73 13.25
CA LYS A 495 16.63 -5.02 14.28
C LYS A 495 18.00 -5.27 13.68
N GLU A 496 18.06 -6.09 12.63
CA GLU A 496 19.31 -6.32 11.89
C GLU A 496 19.84 -5.01 11.30
N LEU A 497 18.96 -4.18 10.71
CA LEU A 497 19.35 -2.86 10.22
C LEU A 497 19.89 -1.98 11.36
N ARG A 498 19.23 -1.94 12.51
CA ARG A 498 19.66 -1.18 13.68
C ARG A 498 21.07 -1.59 14.10
N GLU A 499 21.34 -2.88 14.26
CA GLU A 499 22.67 -3.39 14.65
C GLU A 499 23.76 -2.95 13.66
N LEU A 500 23.48 -3.02 12.36
CA LEU A 500 24.39 -2.57 11.31
C LEU A 500 24.66 -1.06 11.39
N THR A 501 23.64 -0.25 11.68
CA THR A 501 23.81 1.21 11.79
C THR A 501 24.58 1.64 13.04
N VAL A 502 24.60 0.83 14.11
CA VAL A 502 25.36 1.09 15.34
C VAL A 502 26.85 0.75 15.14
N GLY A 503 27.16 -0.45 14.63
CA GLY A 503 28.56 -0.91 14.50
C GLY A 503 29.44 -0.08 13.55
N ALA A 504 28.83 0.72 12.68
CA ALA A 504 29.53 1.61 11.77
C ALA A 504 29.77 3.03 12.35
N GLN A 505 29.10 3.42 13.45
CA GLN A 505 29.42 4.65 14.19
C GLN A 505 30.68 4.50 15.08
N ASP A 506 31.01 3.28 15.50
CA ASP A 506 32.19 2.96 16.33
C ASP A 506 33.53 2.89 15.53
N GLY A 507 33.56 3.36 14.28
CA GLY A 507 34.80 3.52 13.50
C GLY A 507 35.38 2.25 12.87
N SER A 508 34.65 1.12 12.87
CA SER A 508 35.12 -0.14 12.29
C SER A 508 34.98 -0.24 10.75
N TYR A 509 34.25 0.69 10.11
CA TYR A 509 34.12 0.78 8.66
C TYR A 509 34.44 2.20 8.18
N ILE A 510 35.52 2.34 7.42
CA ILE A 510 36.03 3.61 6.91
C ILE A 510 35.10 4.12 5.81
N GLY A 511 34.37 5.20 6.10
CA GLY A 511 33.77 6.10 5.12
C GLY A 511 34.18 7.53 5.45
N GLN A 512 35.26 8.02 4.82
CA GLN A 512 35.76 9.38 5.01
C GLN A 512 34.70 10.44 4.65
N SER A 513 34.52 11.41 5.57
CA SER A 513 34.16 12.82 5.34
C SER A 513 33.48 13.14 4.00
N LEU A 514 32.15 13.04 3.96
CA LEU A 514 31.36 13.40 2.77
C LEU A 514 30.28 14.46 3.01
N PHE A 515 29.98 14.84 4.25
CA PHE A 515 28.84 15.70 4.55
C PHE A 515 29.17 16.75 5.61
N ASP A 516 28.91 18.02 5.27
CA ASP A 516 28.77 19.08 6.28
C ASP A 516 27.55 18.76 7.15
N ALA A 517 27.69 18.90 8.46
CA ALA A 517 26.62 18.65 9.43
C ALA A 517 25.33 19.40 9.06
N PRO A 518 24.14 18.80 9.20
CA PRO A 518 22.90 19.57 9.16
C PRO A 518 22.97 20.60 10.29
N THR A 519 22.89 21.89 9.95
CA THR A 519 22.69 22.96 10.93
C THR A 519 21.47 22.58 11.77
N GLU A 520 21.63 22.56 13.10
CA GLU A 520 20.63 22.18 14.10
C GLU A 520 19.22 22.51 13.61
N LEU A 521 18.48 21.47 13.20
CA LEU A 521 17.05 21.58 13.04
C LEU A 521 16.53 21.90 14.44
N GLY A 522 16.03 23.11 14.64
CA GLY A 522 15.19 23.48 15.77
C GLY A 522 13.88 22.72 15.70
N ILE A 523 13.94 21.39 15.85
CA ILE A 523 12.81 20.59 16.30
C ILE A 523 12.74 20.92 17.78
N GLU A 524 11.82 21.81 18.15
CA GLU A 524 11.50 22.05 19.56
C GLU A 524 11.35 20.69 20.23
N SER A 525 12.15 20.47 21.28
CA SER A 525 12.02 19.29 22.13
C SER A 525 10.54 19.14 22.48
N VAL A 526 9.91 18.07 22.03
CA VAL A 526 8.55 17.73 22.43
C VAL A 526 8.62 17.44 23.93
N SER A 527 8.38 18.48 24.73
CA SER A 527 8.20 18.35 26.16
C SER A 527 6.90 17.58 26.40
N SER A 528 6.93 16.69 27.39
CA SER A 528 5.77 15.94 27.86
C SER A 528 4.61 16.80 28.36
N ASP A 529 4.76 18.13 28.36
CA ASP A 529 3.85 19.08 28.98
C ASP A 529 3.02 19.87 27.95
N ASN A 530 3.17 19.59 26.64
CA ASN A 530 2.34 20.14 25.56
C ASN A 530 1.31 19.12 25.02
N VAL A 531 0.82 18.23 25.89
CA VAL A 531 -0.10 17.12 25.56
C VAL A 531 -1.50 17.58 25.09
N ASP A 532 -1.81 18.88 25.10
CA ASP A 532 -3.11 19.43 24.67
C ASP A 532 -3.11 20.26 23.36
N LYS A 533 -2.15 20.03 22.46
CA LYS A 533 -2.26 20.48 21.05
C LYS A 533 -2.11 19.28 20.12
N GLY A 534 -3.24 18.76 19.62
CA GLY A 534 -3.31 17.50 18.85
C GLY A 534 -2.46 17.44 17.57
N PRO A 535 -2.22 16.23 17.02
CA PRO A 535 -1.24 15.91 15.96
C PRO A 535 -1.63 16.37 14.53
N TRP A 536 -2.43 17.43 14.41
CA TRP A 536 -3.13 17.80 13.17
C TRP A 536 -2.63 19.10 12.54
N THR A 537 -1.42 19.58 12.88
CA THR A 537 -0.85 20.81 12.31
C THR A 537 -0.09 20.56 11.00
N ASN A 538 -0.22 21.51 10.06
CA ASN A 538 0.38 21.58 8.72
C ASN A 538 1.92 21.63 8.74
N PHE A 539 2.59 20.53 9.07
CA PHE A 539 4.06 20.48 9.04
C PHE A 539 4.64 20.23 7.64
N PHE A 540 3.84 19.69 6.71
CA PHE A 540 4.38 19.20 5.44
C PHE A 540 4.74 20.31 4.42
N PHE A 541 4.10 21.49 4.49
CA PHE A 541 4.29 22.56 3.51
C PHE A 541 4.02 23.93 4.13
N ASP A 542 5.00 24.49 4.84
CA ASP A 542 4.98 25.91 5.13
C ASP A 542 5.19 26.69 3.82
N SER A 543 4.09 27.16 3.24
CA SER A 543 4.06 28.02 2.06
C SER A 543 4.63 29.43 2.33
N SER A 544 4.95 29.78 3.58
CA SER A 544 5.47 31.12 3.95
C SER A 544 6.89 31.39 3.44
N LEU A 545 7.67 30.36 3.07
CA LEU A 545 9.00 30.49 2.47
C LEU A 545 8.99 30.63 0.93
N GLY A 546 7.82 30.66 0.29
CA GLY A 546 7.65 30.85 -1.16
C GLY A 546 7.40 32.30 -1.60
N ALA A 547 7.36 33.26 -0.68
CA ALA A 547 6.99 34.64 -0.98
C ALA A 547 8.16 35.49 -1.50
N THR A 548 8.78 35.10 -2.63
CA THR A 548 9.48 36.05 -3.53
C THR A 548 9.46 35.54 -4.96
N TYR A 549 8.28 35.44 -5.57
CA TYR A 549 8.17 35.62 -7.02
C TYR A 549 6.81 36.22 -7.39
N VAL A 550 6.83 37.49 -7.76
CA VAL A 550 5.68 38.25 -8.24
C VAL A 550 5.56 38.01 -9.74
N GLY A 551 4.47 37.38 -10.17
CA GLY A 551 4.10 37.23 -11.58
C GLY A 551 2.69 36.65 -11.72
N ARG A 552 1.76 37.49 -12.17
CA ARG A 552 0.29 37.30 -12.16
C ARG A 552 -0.26 36.07 -12.91
N PRO A 553 -1.51 35.67 -12.63
CA PRO A 553 -2.07 34.34 -12.90
C PRO A 553 -2.62 34.19 -14.32
N TRP A 554 -2.44 33.00 -14.90
CA TRP A 554 -3.18 32.53 -16.06
C TRP A 554 -4.29 31.59 -15.62
N CYS A 555 -5.53 32.00 -15.88
CA CYS A 555 -6.74 31.20 -15.73
C CYS A 555 -6.81 30.12 -16.82
N LEU A 556 -7.12 28.88 -16.45
CA LEU A 556 -7.74 27.90 -17.34
C LEU A 556 -9.05 27.43 -16.71
N ARG A 557 -10.15 27.96 -17.25
CA ARG A 557 -11.52 27.44 -17.05
C ARG A 557 -11.74 26.25 -17.98
N TRP A 558 -12.31 25.17 -17.47
CA TRP A 558 -13.03 24.18 -18.28
C TRP A 558 -14.49 24.68 -18.50
N PRO A 559 -15.12 24.42 -19.66
CA PRO A 559 -16.35 25.11 -20.07
C PRO A 559 -17.61 24.51 -19.43
N PRO A 560 -18.63 25.33 -19.12
CA PRO A 560 -19.98 24.84 -18.89
C PRO A 560 -20.82 24.84 -20.17
N THR A 561 -21.73 23.88 -20.18
CA THR A 561 -22.87 23.66 -21.06
C THR A 561 -23.63 24.92 -21.50
N MET A 562 -24.03 24.96 -22.78
CA MET A 562 -24.91 25.99 -23.34
C MET A 562 -26.33 25.93 -22.74
N PRO A 563 -26.96 27.08 -22.46
CA PRO A 563 -28.41 27.23 -22.47
C PRO A 563 -28.89 27.79 -23.82
N LYS A 564 -30.05 27.29 -24.23
CA LYS A 564 -30.86 27.76 -25.36
C LYS A 564 -31.36 29.20 -25.13
N GLN A 565 -31.54 29.90 -26.25
CA GLN A 565 -32.53 30.95 -26.58
C GLN A 565 -31.95 32.32 -26.92
N ALA A 566 -32.04 32.64 -28.21
CA ALA A 566 -32.29 33.99 -28.71
C ALA A 566 -33.33 33.88 -29.83
N LEU A 567 -34.61 33.96 -29.47
CA LEU A 567 -35.66 34.47 -30.35
C LEU A 567 -35.62 35.98 -30.19
N GLY A 568 -35.22 36.68 -31.25
CA GLY A 568 -35.24 38.13 -31.34
C GLY A 568 -35.44 38.51 -32.80
N GLY A 569 -36.70 38.69 -33.18
CA GLY A 569 -37.08 39.19 -34.49
C GLY A 569 -36.66 40.64 -34.70
N GLY A 570 -36.51 41.01 -35.97
CA GLY A 570 -36.17 42.37 -36.36
C GLY A 570 -36.00 42.58 -37.87
N THR A 571 -37.10 42.43 -38.61
CA THR A 571 -37.49 43.21 -39.81
C THR A 571 -36.53 43.39 -40.99
N LYS A 572 -36.94 42.90 -42.18
CA LYS A 572 -37.37 43.72 -43.36
C LYS A 572 -37.50 42.82 -44.62
N ALA A 573 -38.70 42.77 -45.18
CA ALA A 573 -39.03 43.02 -46.60
C ALA A 573 -40.37 42.36 -46.96
N ASP A 574 -41.28 43.22 -47.42
CA ASP A 574 -42.57 43.00 -48.11
C ASP A 574 -43.79 42.45 -47.34
#